data_AF-A0A7I4FDB0-F1
#
_entry.id   AF-A0A7I4FDB0-F1
#
_cell.length_a   1.000
_cell.length_b   1.000
_cell.length_c   1.000
_cell.angle_alpha   90.00
_cell.angle_beta   90.00
_cell.angle_gamma   90.00
#
_symmetry.space_group_name_H-M   'P 1'
#
loop_
_entity.id
_entity.type
_entity.pdbx_description
1 polymer ?
#
loop_
_entity_poly.entity_id
_entity_poly.type
_entity_poly.pdbx_seq_one_letter_code
_entity_poly.pdbx_strand_id
1 'polypeptide(L)'
;MAQLRPVVNSMESMSISNGATVETKPRKAEYLPMPADRATRTPHSGYHFDGTSRRFFEGWYFKVSIPEVKQSFAWMYTSELPGSSELTEGEVFDPSSTPSGAAQVMGADEEYLLQDAPTLKNFWAARHELALGNTYVSKNGVAPPKSEVDPKVWSIQFVFKRSHLLRPGYSIREKRILLSVCNEFWDSVEEGYQVTPIWHQGCLRDNGSTDFAKTVGTVRWEYSTRPVYGWGSIGERQLATAGWLAVMPVFEPHWQICMAGGLSTGWIEWGDRRFEFEDAPSYCEKNWGGAFPQKWFWMQCNVFDDFSGEVALTAGGGRRGLPLLKDTFEDVALVAVHFEGKFYEFVPWEGKVEWDIAPWGSWKMTAQTKTHEVKLEASTDTPGCLLRAPTVEGFKPICTDSFAGNLKLQLWERNANGSLGKVLLEATSSMCALETGGSRDPWKESWTGKATMRQPLKTLLQLPINPEKFYNWVPGFKPPGF
;
A
#
# COMPACT_ATOMS: atom_id res chain seq x y z
N MET A 1 1.48 12.94 65.92
CA MET A 1 0.58 13.71 66.81
C MET A 1 -0.80 13.71 66.20
N ALA A 2 -1.78 13.29 67.01
CA ALA A 2 -3.25 13.47 66.94
C ALA A 2 -3.98 13.13 65.61
N GLN A 3 -4.85 12.11 65.51
CA GLN A 3 -6.12 11.78 66.21
C GLN A 3 -7.35 12.67 65.87
N LEU A 4 -8.36 11.98 65.30
CA LEU A 4 -9.81 11.98 65.63
C LEU A 4 -10.78 13.08 65.08
N ARG A 5 -11.66 12.62 64.16
CA ARG A 5 -13.17 12.63 64.04
C ARG A 5 -14.00 13.55 64.99
N PRO A 6 -15.31 13.91 64.76
CA PRO A 6 -16.37 13.21 63.98
C PRO A 6 -17.51 14.04 63.29
N VAL A 7 -18.25 13.33 62.40
CA VAL A 7 -19.73 13.22 62.17
C VAL A 7 -20.67 14.41 62.42
N VAL A 8 -21.48 14.75 61.39
CA VAL A 8 -22.93 15.02 61.54
C VAL A 8 -23.70 14.38 60.38
N ASN A 9 -24.59 13.43 60.70
CA ASN A 9 -25.70 13.01 59.85
C ASN A 9 -26.87 13.98 60.09
N SER A 10 -27.55 14.42 59.03
CA SER A 10 -28.96 14.81 59.09
C SER A 10 -29.69 14.32 57.85
N MET A 11 -30.83 13.67 58.09
CA MET A 11 -31.73 13.01 57.16
C MET A 11 -32.53 13.99 56.26
N GLU A 12 -33.07 13.39 55.18
CA GLU A 12 -34.16 13.86 54.29
C GLU A 12 -33.82 15.03 53.35
N SER A 13 -34.01 14.96 52.04
CA SER A 13 -35.12 14.38 51.28
C SER A 13 -34.69 13.81 49.92
N MET A 14 -35.27 12.67 49.53
CA MET A 14 -35.28 12.20 48.15
C MET A 14 -36.01 13.20 47.23
N SER A 15 -35.33 13.67 46.19
CA SER A 15 -35.97 14.03 44.93
C SER A 15 -35.04 13.64 43.78
N ILE A 16 -35.47 12.64 43.03
CA ILE A 16 -34.83 12.16 41.80
C ILE A 16 -34.99 13.26 40.74
N SER A 17 -33.88 13.80 40.24
CA SER A 17 -33.86 14.54 38.97
C SER A 17 -32.88 13.89 38.01
N ASN A 18 -33.45 13.40 36.91
CA ASN A 18 -32.83 12.67 35.83
C ASN A 18 -31.66 13.40 35.15
N GLY A 19 -30.66 12.60 34.76
CA GLY A 19 -30.01 12.73 33.45
C GLY A 19 -28.96 13.83 33.29
N ALA A 20 -27.77 13.63 33.86
CA ALA A 20 -26.58 14.28 33.33
C ALA A 20 -26.07 13.48 32.12
N THR A 21 -26.54 13.86 30.93
CA THR A 21 -25.89 13.48 29.66
C THR A 21 -24.47 14.03 29.66
N VAL A 22 -23.49 13.14 29.63
CA VAL A 22 -22.10 13.48 29.31
C VAL A 22 -22.09 13.96 27.86
N GLU A 23 -22.00 15.27 27.64
CA GLU A 23 -21.70 15.83 26.33
C GLU A 23 -20.27 15.41 25.93
N THR A 24 -20.15 14.32 25.18
CA THR A 24 -18.93 14.03 24.44
C THR A 24 -18.87 14.96 23.24
N LYS A 25 -18.23 16.13 23.41
CA LYS A 25 -17.82 16.95 22.26
C LYS A 25 -16.95 16.09 21.33
N PRO A 26 -17.27 15.96 20.04
CA PRO A 26 -16.37 15.30 19.11
C PRO A 26 -15.06 16.09 19.08
N ARG A 27 -13.94 15.44 19.42
CA ARG A 27 -12.62 16.02 19.18
C ARG A 27 -12.48 16.22 17.68
N LYS A 28 -12.56 17.48 17.25
CA LYS A 28 -12.14 17.94 15.93
C LYS A 28 -10.70 17.46 15.74
N ALA A 29 -10.44 16.62 14.75
CA ALA A 29 -9.07 16.29 14.37
C ALA A 29 -8.47 17.58 13.78
N GLU A 30 -7.72 18.33 14.59
CA GLU A 30 -6.86 19.38 14.09
C GLU A 30 -5.74 18.73 13.28
N TYR A 31 -5.63 19.13 12.01
CA TYR A 31 -4.52 18.77 11.15
C TYR A 31 -3.23 19.33 11.75
N LEU A 32 -2.37 18.40 12.20
CA LEU A 32 -0.98 18.66 12.49
C LEU A 32 -0.19 17.92 11.40
N PRO A 33 0.60 18.63 10.56
CA PRO A 33 1.55 17.99 9.66
C PRO A 33 2.33 16.92 10.42
N MET A 34 2.49 15.74 9.81
CA MET A 34 3.20 14.64 10.46
C MET A 34 4.58 15.12 10.91
N PRO A 35 4.88 15.11 12.22
CA PRO A 35 6.24 15.37 12.68
C PRO A 35 7.17 14.34 12.03
N ALA A 36 8.41 14.72 11.74
CA ALA A 36 9.36 13.86 11.05
C ALA A 36 9.69 12.51 11.76
N ASP A 37 9.18 12.28 12.98
CA ASP A 37 9.44 11.14 13.87
C ASP A 37 8.12 10.45 14.28
N ARG A 38 7.93 9.12 14.33
CA ARG A 38 8.68 7.92 13.86
C ARG A 38 7.81 6.64 13.88
N ALA A 39 6.65 6.59 14.55
CA ALA A 39 6.09 5.29 14.98
C ALA A 39 5.50 4.40 13.86
N THR A 40 4.89 4.98 12.82
CA THR A 40 4.32 4.24 11.68
C THR A 40 5.05 4.47 10.36
N ARG A 41 6.01 5.41 10.33
CA ARG A 41 6.81 5.69 9.15
C ARG A 41 7.74 4.51 8.90
N THR A 42 7.48 3.79 7.83
CA THR A 42 8.41 2.77 7.37
C THR A 42 9.64 3.45 6.77
N PRO A 43 10.83 2.85 6.91
CA PRO A 43 11.99 3.29 6.15
C PRO A 43 11.68 3.21 4.64
N HIS A 44 12.50 3.87 3.82
CA HIS A 44 12.41 3.81 2.35
C HIS A 44 11.13 4.34 1.69
N SER A 45 10.37 5.15 2.42
CA SER A 45 9.14 5.77 1.90
C SER A 45 9.40 6.94 0.92
N GLY A 46 10.58 7.57 0.98
CA GLY A 46 10.97 8.70 0.11
C GLY A 46 11.39 8.31 -1.32
N TYR A 47 11.76 9.31 -2.12
CA TYR A 47 12.23 9.14 -3.51
C TYR A 47 13.72 8.76 -3.62
N HIS A 48 14.02 7.63 -4.28
CA HIS A 48 15.31 6.94 -4.23
C HIS A 48 16.22 7.13 -5.44
N PHE A 49 15.80 7.86 -6.48
CA PHE A 49 16.67 8.09 -7.64
C PHE A 49 18.02 8.69 -7.23
N ASP A 50 19.09 8.00 -7.63
CA ASP A 50 20.48 8.20 -7.20
C ASP A 50 21.36 8.96 -8.20
N GLY A 51 20.76 9.48 -9.28
CA GLY A 51 21.50 10.18 -10.33
C GLY A 51 22.31 9.25 -11.24
N THR A 52 22.06 7.93 -11.15
CA THR A 52 22.70 6.93 -12.01
C THR A 52 22.34 7.13 -13.48
N SER A 53 23.23 6.66 -14.37
CA SER A 53 23.00 6.59 -15.82
C SER A 53 22.44 5.24 -16.28
N ARG A 54 22.28 4.27 -15.39
CA ARG A 54 21.60 3.00 -15.71
C ARG A 54 20.08 3.24 -15.77
N ARG A 55 19.37 2.29 -16.37
CA ARG A 55 17.90 2.24 -16.31
C ARG A 55 17.46 2.23 -14.86
N PHE A 56 16.53 3.12 -14.53
CA PHE A 56 15.98 3.23 -13.19
C PHE A 56 14.48 3.48 -13.29
N PHE A 57 13.71 2.76 -12.49
CA PHE A 57 12.32 3.04 -12.26
C PHE A 57 12.07 3.24 -10.77
N GLU A 58 11.01 3.98 -10.47
CA GLU A 58 10.40 4.05 -9.16
C GLU A 58 8.89 3.96 -9.33
N GLY A 59 8.27 3.09 -8.56
CA GLY A 59 6.85 2.78 -8.65
C GLY A 59 6.20 2.76 -7.28
N TRP A 60 4.97 3.26 -7.20
CA TRP A 60 4.16 3.27 -5.98
C TRP A 60 2.82 2.62 -6.25
N TYR A 61 2.31 1.86 -5.30
CA TYR A 61 1.01 1.20 -5.34
C TYR A 61 0.21 1.61 -4.10
N PHE A 62 -1.03 2.06 -4.31
CA PHE A 62 -1.97 2.41 -3.25
C PHE A 62 -3.27 1.67 -3.50
N LYS A 63 -3.84 1.01 -2.50
CA LYS A 63 -5.14 0.34 -2.62
C LYS A 63 -6.12 0.80 -1.55
N VAL A 64 -7.38 0.98 -1.94
CA VAL A 64 -8.54 1.14 -1.06
C VAL A 64 -9.55 0.06 -1.42
N SER A 65 -10.01 -0.69 -0.43
CA SER A 65 -11.06 -1.70 -0.56
C SER A 65 -12.33 -1.16 0.10
N ILE A 66 -13.47 -1.24 -0.57
CA ILE A 66 -14.78 -0.79 -0.10
C ILE A 66 -15.69 -2.01 0.09
N PRO A 67 -15.69 -2.64 1.29
CA PRO A 67 -16.34 -3.93 1.51
C PRO A 67 -17.85 -3.90 1.28
N GLU A 68 -18.51 -2.78 1.56
CA GLU A 68 -19.97 -2.62 1.47
C GLU A 68 -20.51 -2.85 0.05
N VAL A 69 -19.68 -2.59 -0.95
CA VAL A 69 -20.02 -2.76 -2.38
C VAL A 69 -19.15 -3.82 -3.06
N LYS A 70 -18.24 -4.47 -2.32
CA LYS A 70 -17.25 -5.42 -2.83
C LYS A 70 -16.44 -4.89 -4.02
N GLN A 71 -15.99 -3.65 -3.92
CA GLN A 71 -15.15 -3.01 -4.93
C GLN A 71 -13.84 -2.57 -4.30
N SER A 72 -12.77 -2.63 -5.08
CA SER A 72 -11.45 -2.13 -4.69
C SER A 72 -10.88 -1.27 -5.79
N PHE A 73 -10.02 -0.34 -5.40
CA PHE A 73 -9.34 0.57 -6.31
C PHE A 73 -7.87 0.56 -5.95
N ALA A 74 -7.01 0.37 -6.94
CA ALA A 74 -5.58 0.56 -6.82
C ALA A 74 -5.07 1.63 -7.77
N TRP A 75 -4.21 2.51 -7.27
CA TRP A 75 -3.46 3.50 -8.04
C TRP A 75 -2.02 3.05 -8.10
N MET A 76 -1.46 3.04 -9.31
CA MET A 76 -0.04 2.79 -9.53
C MET A 76 0.60 3.98 -10.22
N TYR A 77 1.59 4.58 -9.58
CA TYR A 77 2.37 5.67 -10.15
C TYR A 77 3.75 5.17 -10.52
N THR A 78 4.27 5.58 -11.66
CA THR A 78 5.62 5.23 -12.09
C THR A 78 6.38 6.43 -12.62
N SER A 79 7.66 6.47 -12.29
CA SER A 79 8.66 7.30 -12.95
C SER A 79 9.75 6.39 -13.51
N GLU A 80 10.13 6.59 -14.76
CA GLU A 80 11.11 5.77 -15.47
C GLU A 80 12.15 6.65 -16.15
N LEU A 81 13.42 6.29 -15.97
CA LEU A 81 14.56 6.88 -16.65
C LEU A 81 15.22 5.80 -17.52
N PRO A 82 15.34 6.02 -18.84
CA PRO A 82 16.05 5.09 -19.71
C PRO A 82 17.54 5.08 -19.33
N GLY A 83 18.15 3.90 -19.40
CA GLY A 83 19.59 3.77 -19.20
C GLY A 83 20.39 4.18 -20.42
N SER A 84 21.63 4.64 -20.23
CA SER A 84 22.52 5.08 -21.32
C SER A 84 22.77 4.02 -22.39
N SER A 85 22.73 2.74 -22.03
CA SER A 85 22.94 1.60 -22.95
C SER A 85 21.73 1.29 -23.84
N GLU A 86 20.57 1.87 -23.56
CA GLU A 86 19.33 1.67 -24.32
C GLU A 86 18.97 2.88 -25.19
N LEU A 87 19.76 3.94 -25.11
CA LEU A 87 19.65 5.09 -25.99
C LEU A 87 20.08 4.71 -27.40
N THR A 88 19.43 5.31 -28.40
CA THR A 88 19.76 5.04 -29.81
C THR A 88 21.08 5.68 -30.21
N GLU A 89 21.69 5.23 -31.32
CA GLU A 89 22.99 5.71 -31.77
C GLU A 89 22.96 7.24 -32.02
N GLY A 90 23.69 7.99 -31.18
CA GLY A 90 23.73 9.46 -31.18
C GLY A 90 23.05 10.12 -29.98
N GLU A 91 22.28 9.38 -29.18
CA GLU A 91 21.68 9.86 -27.93
C GLU A 91 22.63 9.62 -26.74
N VAL A 92 22.88 10.65 -25.96
CA VAL A 92 23.69 10.59 -24.72
C VAL A 92 22.76 10.77 -23.54
N PHE A 93 22.91 9.94 -22.51
CA PHE A 93 22.13 10.07 -21.28
C PHE A 93 22.44 11.41 -20.63
N ASP A 94 21.44 12.27 -20.53
CA ASP A 94 21.50 13.51 -19.77
C ASP A 94 21.05 13.24 -18.33
N PRO A 95 21.91 13.40 -17.31
CA PRO A 95 21.51 13.26 -15.91
C PRO A 95 20.43 14.26 -15.47
N SER A 96 20.19 15.31 -16.26
CA SER A 96 19.07 16.25 -16.09
C SER A 96 17.81 15.87 -16.87
N SER A 97 17.82 14.71 -17.53
CA SER A 97 16.66 14.19 -18.27
C SER A 97 15.45 14.09 -17.36
N THR A 98 14.31 14.53 -17.90
CA THR A 98 13.04 14.42 -17.22
C THR A 98 12.51 13.00 -17.42
N PRO A 99 12.12 12.29 -16.34
CA PRO A 99 11.65 10.91 -16.45
C PRO A 99 10.39 10.81 -17.31
N SER A 100 10.19 9.68 -17.99
CA SER A 100 8.87 9.27 -18.46
C SER A 100 8.08 8.66 -17.30
N GLY A 101 6.80 8.35 -17.51
CA GLY A 101 6.05 7.61 -16.50
C GLY A 101 4.56 7.55 -16.76
N ALA A 102 3.85 6.93 -15.83
CA ALA A 102 2.44 6.66 -15.95
C ALA A 102 1.71 6.74 -14.60
N ALA A 103 0.43 7.06 -14.68
CA ALA A 103 -0.54 6.82 -13.64
C ALA A 103 -1.53 5.76 -14.15
N GLN A 104 -1.61 4.64 -13.44
CA GLN A 104 -2.56 3.56 -13.71
C GLN A 104 -3.57 3.51 -12.58
N VAL A 105 -4.83 3.21 -12.89
CA VAL A 105 -5.85 2.89 -11.89
C VAL A 105 -6.57 1.63 -12.31
N MET A 106 -6.54 0.61 -11.47
CA MET A 106 -7.43 -0.54 -11.55
C MET A 106 -8.56 -0.30 -10.56
N GLY A 107 -9.79 -0.28 -11.03
CA GLY A 107 -10.94 0.18 -10.25
C GLY A 107 -12.09 -0.81 -10.22
N ALA A 108 -13.29 -0.25 -10.10
CA ALA A 108 -14.51 -1.03 -9.99
C ALA A 108 -14.67 -2.01 -11.17
N ASP A 109 -15.12 -3.22 -10.85
CA ASP A 109 -15.33 -4.32 -11.79
C ASP A 109 -14.07 -4.70 -12.60
N GLU A 110 -12.89 -4.49 -11.99
CA GLU A 110 -11.57 -4.78 -12.58
C GLU A 110 -11.34 -4.02 -13.91
N GLU A 111 -12.01 -2.87 -14.07
CA GLU A 111 -11.75 -1.93 -15.15
C GLU A 111 -10.47 -1.14 -14.89
N TYR A 112 -9.94 -0.55 -15.96
CA TYR A 112 -8.61 0.02 -15.96
C TYR A 112 -8.59 1.44 -16.54
N LEU A 113 -7.66 2.26 -16.08
CA LEU A 113 -7.35 3.55 -16.68
C LEU A 113 -5.85 3.74 -16.67
N LEU A 114 -5.30 4.20 -17.80
CA LEU A 114 -3.89 4.55 -17.94
C LEU A 114 -3.79 5.97 -18.48
N GLN A 115 -2.99 6.77 -17.80
CA GLN A 115 -2.50 8.04 -18.30
C GLN A 115 -0.98 8.04 -18.25
N ASP A 116 -0.37 7.81 -19.41
CA ASP A 116 1.08 7.86 -19.59
C ASP A 116 1.55 9.17 -20.22
N ALA A 117 2.81 9.50 -19.97
CA ALA A 117 3.48 10.61 -20.62
C ALA A 117 4.92 10.21 -20.98
N PRO A 118 5.39 10.53 -22.20
CA PRO A 118 6.79 10.33 -22.57
C PRO A 118 7.73 11.19 -21.73
N THR A 119 7.21 12.21 -21.05
CA THR A 119 7.97 13.10 -20.17
C THR A 119 7.09 13.65 -19.05
N LEU A 120 7.49 13.46 -17.80
CA LEU A 120 6.83 13.97 -16.61
C LEU A 120 7.39 15.34 -16.19
N LYS A 121 7.07 16.38 -16.95
CA LYS A 121 7.61 17.75 -16.77
C LYS A 121 7.31 18.37 -15.40
N ASN A 122 6.24 17.94 -14.75
CA ASN A 122 5.74 18.51 -13.49
C ASN A 122 5.73 17.47 -12.36
N PHE A 123 6.50 16.39 -12.50
CA PHE A 123 6.62 15.39 -11.44
C PHE A 123 7.53 15.91 -10.33
N TRP A 124 7.11 15.64 -9.10
CA TRP A 124 7.90 15.86 -7.92
C TRP A 124 7.66 14.71 -6.94
N ALA A 125 8.68 14.41 -6.14
CA ALA A 125 8.57 13.45 -5.06
C ALA A 125 9.50 13.87 -3.91
N ALA A 126 9.02 13.72 -2.68
CA ALA A 126 9.78 14.06 -1.49
C ALA A 126 10.93 13.06 -1.29
N ARG A 127 12.12 13.57 -1.01
CA ARG A 127 13.32 12.74 -0.84
C ARG A 127 13.27 11.84 0.38
N HIS A 128 12.58 12.25 1.44
CA HIS A 128 12.66 11.55 2.71
C HIS A 128 11.36 10.84 3.09
N GLU A 129 10.21 11.23 2.56
CA GLU A 129 8.90 10.68 2.94
C GLU A 129 8.05 10.30 1.73
N LEU A 130 7.01 9.50 1.97
CA LEU A 130 6.04 9.12 0.95
C LEU A 130 5.18 10.33 0.60
N ALA A 131 5.67 11.17 -0.30
CA ALA A 131 4.90 12.22 -0.93
C ALA A 131 5.34 12.37 -2.37
N LEU A 132 4.38 12.41 -3.30
CA LEU A 132 4.64 12.61 -4.71
C LEU A 132 3.43 13.21 -5.40
N GLY A 133 3.68 13.81 -6.57
CA GLY A 133 2.63 14.30 -7.43
C GLY A 133 3.11 14.54 -8.84
N ASN A 134 2.16 14.62 -9.76
CA ASN A 134 2.40 15.03 -11.13
C ASN A 134 1.19 15.78 -11.67
N THR A 135 1.45 16.82 -12.47
CA THR A 135 0.43 17.52 -13.26
C THR A 135 0.62 17.20 -14.73
N TYR A 136 -0.35 16.53 -15.34
CA TYR A 136 -0.41 16.29 -16.79
C TYR A 136 -0.99 17.52 -17.51
N VAL A 137 -2.09 18.05 -16.98
CA VAL A 137 -2.78 19.23 -17.52
C VAL A 137 -3.04 20.21 -16.38
N SER A 138 -2.48 21.41 -16.51
CA SER A 138 -2.73 22.54 -15.61
C SER A 138 -3.90 23.38 -16.09
N LYS A 139 -4.62 24.02 -15.18
CA LYS A 139 -5.63 25.02 -15.53
C LYS A 139 -5.01 26.21 -16.27
N ASN A 140 -5.75 26.74 -17.25
CA ASN A 140 -5.28 27.84 -18.11
C ASN A 140 -4.73 29.03 -17.30
N GLY A 141 -3.47 29.39 -17.56
CA GLY A 141 -2.80 30.53 -16.93
C GLY A 141 -2.31 30.30 -15.49
N VAL A 142 -2.42 29.07 -14.96
CA VAL A 142 -1.96 28.72 -13.61
C VAL A 142 -0.76 27.79 -13.70
N ALA A 143 0.29 28.07 -12.92
CA ALA A 143 1.46 27.20 -12.86
C ALA A 143 1.13 25.89 -12.10
N PRO A 144 1.62 24.74 -12.57
CA PRO A 144 1.43 23.48 -11.86
C PRO A 144 2.20 23.47 -10.52
N PRO A 145 1.69 22.76 -9.49
CA PRO A 145 2.42 22.54 -8.26
C PRO A 145 3.77 21.84 -8.49
N LYS A 146 4.80 22.26 -7.75
CA LYS A 146 6.16 21.67 -7.79
C LYS A 146 6.52 20.90 -6.52
N SER A 147 5.60 20.87 -5.57
CA SER A 147 5.70 20.21 -4.28
C SER A 147 4.29 19.95 -3.77
N GLU A 148 4.18 19.29 -2.62
CA GLU A 148 2.93 19.12 -1.92
C GLU A 148 2.21 20.47 -1.74
N VAL A 149 0.95 20.52 -2.14
CA VAL A 149 -0.01 21.57 -1.72
C VAL A 149 -0.87 21.05 -0.59
N ASP A 150 -1.22 21.90 0.37
CA ASP A 150 -1.83 21.47 1.62
C ASP A 150 -3.18 20.76 1.39
N PRO A 151 -3.35 19.53 1.92
CA PRO A 151 -4.65 18.86 1.93
C PRO A 151 -5.60 19.52 2.93
N LYS A 152 -6.80 19.94 2.51
CA LYS A 152 -7.73 20.66 3.42
C LYS A 152 -8.52 19.71 4.32
N VAL A 153 -8.77 20.19 5.55
CA VAL A 153 -9.51 19.49 6.61
C VAL A 153 -10.99 19.33 6.25
N TRP A 154 -11.51 18.10 6.36
CA TRP A 154 -12.93 17.80 6.19
C TRP A 154 -13.82 18.64 7.11
N SER A 155 -14.83 19.32 6.56
CA SER A 155 -15.99 19.78 7.33
C SER A 155 -17.15 18.81 7.12
N ILE A 156 -17.44 17.99 8.14
CA ILE A 156 -18.62 17.12 8.14
C ILE A 156 -19.86 18.01 8.27
N GLN A 157 -20.70 18.06 7.22
CA GLN A 157 -22.04 18.62 7.33
C GLN A 157 -23.07 17.48 7.45
N PHE A 158 -23.86 17.53 8.52
CA PHE A 158 -24.97 16.61 8.74
C PHE A 158 -26.17 17.08 7.90
N VAL A 159 -26.58 16.29 6.90
CA VAL A 159 -27.84 16.53 6.18
C VAL A 159 -28.92 15.59 6.69
N PHE A 160 -29.85 16.13 7.47
CA PHE A 160 -31.05 15.42 7.88
C PHE A 160 -32.09 15.47 6.77
N LYS A 161 -32.33 14.36 6.08
CA LYS A 161 -33.54 14.22 5.24
C LYS A 161 -34.75 14.05 6.16
N ARG A 162 -35.56 15.11 6.33
CA ARG A 162 -36.94 14.95 6.84
C ARG A 162 -37.77 14.26 5.75
N SER A 163 -38.22 13.04 6.00
CA SER A 163 -39.34 12.47 5.24
C SER A 163 -40.65 13.02 5.83
N HIS A 164 -41.50 13.63 5.00
CA HIS A 164 -42.78 14.19 5.43
C HIS A 164 -43.92 13.15 5.55
N LEU A 165 -43.59 11.87 5.72
CA LEU A 165 -44.56 10.79 5.92
C LEU A 165 -44.12 9.91 7.09
N LEU A 166 -44.45 10.36 8.30
CA LEU A 166 -44.19 9.62 9.53
C LEU A 166 -45.14 8.41 9.64
N ARG A 167 -44.60 7.20 9.45
CA ARG A 167 -45.09 5.98 10.10
C ARG A 167 -44.10 5.61 11.22
N PRO A 168 -44.56 5.12 12.39
CA PRO A 168 -43.65 4.68 13.44
C PRO A 168 -42.83 3.46 12.95
N GLY A 169 -41.51 3.57 12.93
CA GLY A 169 -40.61 2.44 12.64
C GLY A 169 -39.53 2.63 11.56
N TYR A 170 -39.36 3.82 10.96
CA TYR A 170 -38.29 4.05 9.98
C TYR A 170 -37.07 4.75 10.60
N SER A 171 -35.91 4.11 10.46
CA SER A 171 -34.58 4.65 10.79
C SER A 171 -34.26 5.90 9.95
N ILE A 172 -33.76 6.94 10.61
CA ILE A 172 -33.14 8.10 9.97
C ILE A 172 -31.81 7.61 9.38
N ARG A 173 -31.71 7.51 8.05
CA ARG A 173 -30.41 7.38 7.40
C ARG A 173 -29.72 8.74 7.45
N GLU A 174 -28.77 8.90 8.36
CA GLU A 174 -27.79 9.99 8.28
C GLU A 174 -27.05 9.86 6.94
N LYS A 175 -27.13 10.90 6.10
CA LYS A 175 -26.26 11.00 4.93
C LYS A 175 -25.22 12.07 5.27
N ARG A 176 -24.00 11.63 5.58
CA ARG A 176 -22.85 12.53 5.70
C ARG A 176 -22.47 12.93 4.29
N ILE A 177 -22.52 14.22 3.99
CA ILE A 177 -22.00 14.74 2.73
C ILE A 177 -20.64 15.35 3.04
N LEU A 178 -19.60 14.75 2.47
CA LEU A 178 -18.24 15.28 2.52
C LEU A 178 -18.14 16.39 1.46
N LEU A 179 -18.24 17.64 1.90
CA LEU A 179 -18.05 18.80 1.02
C LEU A 179 -16.61 19.32 1.16
N SER A 180 -15.89 19.36 0.05
CA SER A 180 -14.60 20.03 -0.10
C SER A 180 -14.84 21.53 -0.30
N VAL A 181 -14.24 22.39 0.54
CA VAL A 181 -14.59 23.83 0.59
C VAL A 181 -13.53 24.73 -0.07
N CYS A 182 -12.31 24.24 -0.32
CA CYS A 182 -11.32 24.85 -1.23
C CYS A 182 -10.21 23.82 -1.47
N ASN A 183 -9.65 23.72 -2.66
CA ASN A 183 -8.55 22.80 -2.90
C ASN A 183 -7.55 23.44 -3.86
N GLU A 184 -6.38 23.86 -3.34
CA GLU A 184 -5.32 24.52 -4.12
C GLU A 184 -4.83 23.63 -5.27
N PHE A 185 -4.92 22.31 -5.07
CA PHE A 185 -4.70 21.34 -6.13
C PHE A 185 -5.73 21.52 -7.25
N TRP A 186 -7.02 21.54 -6.93
CA TRP A 186 -8.07 21.76 -7.93
C TRP A 186 -8.07 23.17 -8.52
N ASP A 187 -7.43 24.15 -7.88
CA ASP A 187 -7.27 25.51 -8.43
C ASP A 187 -6.23 25.57 -9.55
N SER A 188 -5.30 24.60 -9.61
CA SER A 188 -4.17 24.59 -10.56
C SER A 188 -4.13 23.36 -11.47
N VAL A 189 -4.70 22.24 -11.07
CA VAL A 189 -4.62 20.93 -11.75
C VAL A 189 -5.97 20.56 -12.36
N GLU A 190 -5.97 20.27 -13.66
CA GLU A 190 -7.11 19.68 -14.37
C GLU A 190 -6.97 18.15 -14.48
N GLU A 191 -5.77 17.68 -14.79
CA GLU A 191 -5.41 16.25 -14.81
C GLU A 191 -4.06 16.04 -14.14
N GLY A 192 -4.02 15.12 -13.19
CA GLY A 192 -2.87 14.91 -12.32
C GLY A 192 -3.25 14.26 -11.00
N TYR A 193 -2.26 14.09 -10.15
CA TYR A 193 -2.42 13.51 -8.82
C TYR A 193 -1.43 14.11 -7.84
N GLN A 194 -1.79 14.00 -6.56
CA GLN A 194 -0.88 14.17 -5.44
C GLN A 194 -1.27 13.17 -4.36
N VAL A 195 -0.26 12.55 -3.75
CA VAL A 195 -0.42 11.63 -2.64
C VAL A 195 0.64 11.89 -1.58
N THR A 196 0.23 11.72 -0.33
CA THR A 196 1.03 11.80 0.89
C THR A 196 0.66 10.59 1.77
N PRO A 197 1.27 10.38 2.96
CA PRO A 197 0.91 9.24 3.80
C PRO A 197 -0.54 9.29 4.32
N ILE A 198 -1.17 10.46 4.28
CA ILE A 198 -2.49 10.72 4.90
C ILE A 198 -3.51 11.33 3.95
N TRP A 199 -3.11 11.68 2.73
CA TRP A 199 -4.00 12.31 1.76
C TRP A 199 -3.73 11.82 0.35
N HIS A 200 -4.80 11.62 -0.42
CA HIS A 200 -4.71 11.20 -1.80
C HIS A 200 -5.83 11.84 -2.63
N GLN A 201 -5.44 12.54 -3.69
CA GLN A 201 -6.36 13.20 -4.61
C GLN A 201 -5.84 13.21 -6.04
N GLY A 202 -6.75 13.25 -6.99
CA GLY A 202 -6.39 13.36 -8.40
C GLY A 202 -7.54 13.17 -9.36
N CYS A 203 -7.28 13.47 -10.62
CA CYS A 203 -8.17 13.32 -11.75
C CYS A 203 -7.35 12.81 -12.92
N LEU A 204 -7.78 11.69 -13.51
CA LEU A 204 -7.15 11.13 -14.70
C LEU A 204 -8.22 10.89 -15.77
N ARG A 205 -7.77 10.92 -17.02
CA ARG A 205 -8.60 10.62 -18.18
C ARG A 205 -7.92 9.57 -19.04
N ASP A 206 -8.72 8.68 -19.60
CA ASP A 206 -8.23 7.76 -20.62
C ASP A 206 -7.81 8.56 -21.85
N ASN A 207 -6.57 8.36 -22.28
CA ASN A 207 -5.99 8.99 -23.46
C ASN A 207 -6.07 8.06 -24.70
N GLY A 208 -6.71 6.89 -24.58
CA GLY A 208 -6.84 5.89 -25.65
C GLY A 208 -5.59 5.05 -25.87
N SER A 209 -4.61 5.09 -24.97
CA SER A 209 -3.36 4.31 -25.05
C SER A 209 -3.51 2.83 -24.68
N THR A 210 -4.67 2.43 -24.18
CA THR A 210 -4.93 1.06 -23.71
C THR A 210 -5.80 0.30 -24.71
N ASP A 211 -5.23 -0.72 -25.34
CA ASP A 211 -5.93 -1.66 -26.24
C ASP A 211 -6.10 -3.07 -25.64
N PHE A 212 -5.55 -3.30 -24.45
CA PHE A 212 -5.39 -4.63 -23.85
C PHE A 212 -6.25 -4.87 -22.59
N ALA A 213 -6.97 -3.86 -22.11
CA ALA A 213 -7.84 -3.95 -20.93
C ALA A 213 -9.13 -3.16 -21.15
N LYS A 214 -10.17 -3.47 -20.37
CA LYS A 214 -11.43 -2.73 -20.40
C LYS A 214 -11.24 -1.39 -19.69
N THR A 215 -11.48 -0.28 -20.39
CA THR A 215 -11.21 1.06 -19.84
C THR A 215 -12.44 1.80 -19.33
N VAL A 216 -12.22 2.76 -18.45
CA VAL A 216 -13.17 3.82 -18.08
C VAL A 216 -12.67 5.17 -18.62
N GLY A 217 -13.57 6.07 -19.01
CA GLY A 217 -13.16 7.35 -19.59
C GLY A 217 -12.50 8.33 -18.60
N THR A 218 -12.85 8.27 -17.32
CA THR A 218 -12.34 9.19 -16.30
C THR A 218 -12.41 8.60 -14.91
N VAL A 219 -11.45 8.97 -14.07
CA VAL A 219 -11.48 8.73 -12.63
C VAL A 219 -11.11 10.00 -11.89
N ARG A 220 -11.85 10.33 -10.83
CA ARG A 220 -11.53 11.42 -9.91
C ARG A 220 -11.68 10.94 -8.49
N TRP A 221 -10.79 11.34 -7.58
CA TRP A 221 -10.87 10.89 -6.20
C TRP A 221 -10.32 11.95 -5.24
N GLU A 222 -10.78 11.85 -4.00
CA GLU A 222 -10.27 12.64 -2.88
C GLU A 222 -10.57 11.85 -1.60
N TYR A 223 -9.53 11.44 -0.89
CA TYR A 223 -9.66 10.74 0.39
C TYR A 223 -8.48 11.00 1.32
N SER A 224 -8.75 10.90 2.62
CA SER A 224 -7.73 10.89 3.66
C SER A 224 -7.53 9.47 4.18
N THR A 225 -6.32 9.16 4.62
CA THR A 225 -5.94 7.87 5.16
C THR A 225 -5.43 8.00 6.58
N ARG A 226 -5.89 7.13 7.46
CA ARG A 226 -5.33 6.91 8.79
C ARG A 226 -4.53 5.61 8.79
N PRO A 227 -3.19 5.66 8.84
CA PRO A 227 -2.37 4.44 8.92
C PRO A 227 -2.65 3.66 10.21
N VAL A 228 -2.71 2.34 10.10
CA VAL A 228 -2.90 1.40 11.23
C VAL A 228 -1.66 0.53 11.40
N TYR A 229 -1.21 -0.11 10.32
CA TYR A 229 -0.02 -0.96 10.29
C TYR A 229 1.00 -0.44 9.28
N GLY A 230 2.24 -0.26 9.74
CA GLY A 230 3.41 -0.07 8.89
C GLY A 230 4.01 -1.42 8.48
N TRP A 231 5.31 -1.60 8.71
CA TRP A 231 6.01 -2.88 8.56
C TRP A 231 6.70 -3.26 9.88
N GLY A 232 5.89 -3.67 10.86
CA GLY A 232 6.30 -3.88 12.25
C GLY A 232 5.11 -3.83 13.20
N SER A 233 5.30 -4.26 14.46
CA SER A 233 4.22 -4.22 15.46
C SER A 233 3.82 -2.79 15.80
N ILE A 234 2.58 -2.59 16.24
CA ILE A 234 2.10 -1.28 16.71
C ILE A 234 2.93 -0.84 17.92
N GLY A 235 3.43 0.40 17.89
CA GLY A 235 4.24 0.98 18.96
C GLY A 235 5.72 0.54 18.94
N GLU A 236 6.11 -0.33 18.02
CA GLU A 236 7.50 -0.75 17.82
C GLU A 236 8.14 -0.06 16.62
N ARG A 237 9.45 -0.25 16.46
CA ARG A 237 10.20 0.27 15.31
C ARG A 237 9.72 -0.42 14.02
N GLN A 238 9.41 0.38 13.01
CA GLN A 238 9.10 -0.10 11.67
C GLN A 238 10.38 -0.51 10.92
N LEU A 239 10.27 -1.57 10.12
CA LEU A 239 11.38 -2.29 9.51
C LEU A 239 11.43 -2.08 7.99
N ALA A 240 12.60 -2.31 7.41
CA ALA A 240 12.75 -2.41 5.96
C ALA A 240 12.20 -3.76 5.50
N THR A 241 11.35 -3.75 4.48
CA THR A 241 10.83 -5.00 3.90
C THR A 241 11.99 -5.80 3.33
N ALA A 242 11.96 -7.12 3.56
CA ALA A 242 13.05 -8.04 3.23
C ALA A 242 14.41 -7.79 3.93
N GLY A 243 14.41 -7.07 5.07
CA GLY A 243 15.56 -6.88 5.94
C GLY A 243 16.56 -5.81 5.47
N TRP A 244 17.62 -5.59 6.24
CA TRP A 244 18.56 -4.49 5.99
C TRP A 244 19.42 -4.64 4.72
N LEU A 245 19.54 -5.85 4.16
CA LEU A 245 20.21 -6.03 2.88
C LEU A 245 19.34 -5.58 1.70
N ALA A 246 18.02 -5.45 1.86
CA ALA A 246 17.13 -4.88 0.84
C ALA A 246 17.48 -3.43 0.50
N VAL A 247 18.52 -2.87 1.10
CA VAL A 247 19.07 -1.56 0.82
C VAL A 247 20.20 -1.59 -0.21
N MET A 248 20.94 -2.70 -0.27
CA MET A 248 22.13 -2.77 -1.11
C MET A 248 21.71 -2.84 -2.60
N PRO A 249 22.33 -2.07 -3.51
CA PRO A 249 22.02 -2.07 -4.96
C PRO A 249 22.14 -3.44 -5.66
N VAL A 250 22.61 -4.46 -4.95
CA VAL A 250 22.71 -5.86 -5.40
C VAL A 250 21.37 -6.60 -5.26
N PHE A 251 20.33 -5.99 -4.68
CA PHE A 251 19.03 -6.64 -4.44
C PHE A 251 17.88 -5.94 -5.15
N GLU A 252 17.99 -5.79 -6.47
CA GLU A 252 16.96 -5.18 -7.30
C GLU A 252 15.91 -6.19 -7.83
N PRO A 253 14.65 -5.74 -8.05
CA PRO A 253 14.13 -4.48 -7.56
C PRO A 253 14.02 -4.49 -6.03
N HIS A 254 14.15 -3.32 -5.46
CA HIS A 254 13.82 -3.07 -4.09
C HIS A 254 12.30 -3.01 -3.92
N TRP A 255 11.82 -3.39 -2.74
CA TRP A 255 10.39 -3.44 -2.39
C TRP A 255 10.23 -3.01 -0.95
N GLN A 256 9.30 -2.09 -0.69
CA GLN A 256 8.97 -1.60 0.64
C GLN A 256 7.47 -1.48 0.79
N ILE A 257 6.94 -2.10 1.84
CA ILE A 257 5.57 -1.84 2.27
C ILE A 257 5.57 -0.54 3.06
N CYS A 258 4.84 0.46 2.59
CA CYS A 258 4.74 1.76 3.24
C CYS A 258 3.60 1.79 4.27
N MET A 259 2.55 0.99 4.04
CA MET A 259 1.43 0.82 4.96
C MET A 259 0.78 -0.55 4.68
N ALA A 260 0.96 -1.51 5.59
CA ALA A 260 0.33 -2.83 5.46
C ALA A 260 -1.19 -2.78 5.74
N GLY A 261 -1.64 -1.79 6.51
CA GLY A 261 -3.06 -1.57 6.79
C GLY A 261 -3.33 -0.12 7.17
N GLY A 262 -4.43 0.43 6.68
CA GLY A 262 -4.91 1.77 7.02
C GLY A 262 -6.41 1.88 6.76
N LEU A 263 -7.00 2.99 7.19
CA LEU A 263 -8.42 3.26 7.06
C LEU A 263 -8.62 4.58 6.32
N SER A 264 -9.26 4.53 5.16
CA SER A 264 -9.47 5.69 4.30
C SER A 264 -10.91 6.19 4.36
N THR A 265 -11.09 7.51 4.29
CA THR A 265 -12.40 8.15 4.23
C THR A 265 -12.41 9.19 3.12
N GLY A 266 -13.41 9.14 2.26
CA GLY A 266 -13.50 10.03 1.11
C GLY A 266 -14.41 9.50 0.01
N TRP A 267 -14.06 9.81 -1.23
CA TRP A 267 -14.85 9.42 -2.39
C TRP A 267 -14.00 9.15 -3.62
N ILE A 268 -14.55 8.32 -4.52
CA ILE A 268 -14.03 8.02 -5.85
C ILE A 268 -15.17 8.13 -6.85
N GLU A 269 -14.98 8.92 -7.89
CA GLU A 269 -15.81 8.98 -9.09
C GLU A 269 -15.12 8.13 -10.17
N TRP A 270 -15.78 7.06 -10.61
CA TRP A 270 -15.31 6.11 -11.61
C TRP A 270 -16.28 6.11 -12.79
N GLY A 271 -15.93 6.82 -13.86
CA GLY A 271 -16.86 7.09 -14.95
C GLY A 271 -18.08 7.87 -14.48
N ASP A 272 -19.25 7.25 -14.56
CA ASP A 272 -20.53 7.80 -14.11
C ASP A 272 -20.92 7.38 -12.68
N ARG A 273 -20.12 6.52 -12.04
CA ARG A 273 -20.39 5.97 -10.70
C ARG A 273 -19.62 6.75 -9.64
N ARG A 274 -20.24 6.95 -8.48
CA ARG A 274 -19.61 7.56 -7.29
C ARG A 274 -19.67 6.60 -6.11
N PHE A 275 -18.50 6.39 -5.51
CA PHE A 275 -18.28 5.58 -4.33
C PHE A 275 -17.89 6.51 -3.19
N GLU A 276 -18.65 6.49 -2.10
CA GLU A 276 -18.35 7.23 -0.88
C GLU A 276 -18.15 6.21 0.23
N PHE A 277 -17.09 6.41 1.03
CA PHE A 277 -16.67 5.42 2.00
C PHE A 277 -16.09 6.09 3.25
N GLU A 278 -16.21 5.40 4.38
CA GLU A 278 -15.71 5.81 5.69
C GLU A 278 -14.95 4.64 6.30
N ASP A 279 -13.75 4.91 6.82
CA ASP A 279 -12.82 3.91 7.37
C ASP A 279 -12.63 2.65 6.48
N ALA A 280 -12.53 2.83 5.16
CA ALA A 280 -12.30 1.77 4.19
C ALA A 280 -10.87 1.20 4.27
N PRO A 281 -10.68 -0.14 4.35
CA PRO A 281 -9.35 -0.75 4.43
C PRO A 281 -8.43 -0.35 3.28
N SER A 282 -7.19 -0.01 3.62
CA SER A 282 -6.21 0.56 2.69
C SER A 282 -4.82 -0.04 2.84
N TYR A 283 -4.04 0.07 1.77
CA TYR A 283 -2.70 -0.50 1.66
C TYR A 283 -1.80 0.40 0.80
N CYS A 284 -0.49 0.43 1.07
CA CYS A 284 0.48 1.10 0.22
C CYS A 284 1.83 0.40 0.21
N GLU A 285 2.42 0.31 -0.99
CA GLU A 285 3.77 -0.18 -1.20
C GLU A 285 4.51 0.58 -2.30
N LYS A 286 5.80 0.28 -2.42
CA LYS A 286 6.70 0.95 -3.34
C LYS A 286 7.80 0.01 -3.82
N ASN A 287 8.20 0.18 -5.08
CA ASN A 287 9.33 -0.52 -5.70
C ASN A 287 10.28 0.45 -6.39
N TRP A 288 11.56 0.11 -6.45
CA TRP A 288 12.54 0.87 -7.24
C TRP A 288 13.72 0.00 -7.69
N GLY A 289 14.42 0.41 -8.74
CA GLY A 289 15.58 -0.33 -9.28
C GLY A 289 15.55 -0.38 -10.81
N GLY A 290 16.19 -1.37 -11.43
CA GLY A 290 16.25 -1.49 -12.89
C GLY A 290 14.96 -2.02 -13.54
N ALA A 291 14.35 -3.06 -12.98
CA ALA A 291 13.13 -3.69 -13.51
C ALA A 291 12.48 -4.60 -12.45
N PHE A 292 11.24 -5.05 -12.69
CA PHE A 292 10.61 -6.09 -11.88
C PHE A 292 11.29 -7.47 -12.08
N PRO A 293 11.03 -8.46 -11.19
CA PRO A 293 11.55 -9.82 -11.34
C PRO A 293 11.11 -10.47 -12.67
N GLN A 294 11.80 -11.51 -13.13
CA GLN A 294 11.41 -12.23 -14.35
C GLN A 294 10.05 -12.94 -14.23
N LYS A 295 9.69 -13.28 -13.00
CA LYS A 295 8.46 -13.99 -12.64
C LYS A 295 8.15 -13.66 -11.19
N TRP A 296 6.91 -13.31 -10.88
CA TRP A 296 6.51 -13.02 -9.50
C TRP A 296 5.04 -13.34 -9.25
N PHE A 297 4.69 -13.51 -7.98
CA PHE A 297 3.31 -13.59 -7.51
C PHE A 297 3.16 -12.72 -6.27
N TRP A 298 1.93 -12.27 -6.03
CA TRP A 298 1.61 -11.46 -4.86
C TRP A 298 0.18 -11.74 -4.38
N MET A 299 -0.02 -11.62 -3.07
CA MET A 299 -1.30 -11.71 -2.40
C MET A 299 -1.34 -10.61 -1.34
N GLN A 300 -2.42 -9.83 -1.33
CA GLN A 300 -2.65 -8.84 -0.28
C GLN A 300 -4.11 -8.81 0.13
N CYS A 301 -4.34 -8.84 1.43
CA CYS A 301 -5.69 -8.85 1.96
C CYS A 301 -5.76 -8.08 3.29
N ASN A 302 -6.71 -7.17 3.39
CA ASN A 302 -7.02 -6.40 4.60
C ASN A 302 -8.55 -6.28 4.81
N VAL A 303 -9.31 -7.16 4.16
CA VAL A 303 -10.77 -7.28 4.29
C VAL A 303 -11.06 -8.74 4.54
N PHE A 304 -11.66 -9.09 5.69
CA PHE A 304 -11.95 -10.47 6.05
C PHE A 304 -13.43 -10.61 6.39
N ASP A 305 -14.09 -11.63 5.84
CA ASP A 305 -15.56 -11.79 5.92
C ASP A 305 -16.01 -12.21 7.33
N ASP A 306 -15.17 -13.02 8.00
CA ASP A 306 -15.49 -13.62 9.29
C ASP A 306 -14.81 -12.91 10.47
N PHE A 307 -14.19 -11.75 10.23
CA PHE A 307 -13.32 -11.12 11.21
C PHE A 307 -13.53 -9.60 11.31
N SER A 308 -13.77 -9.10 12.53
CA SER A 308 -14.03 -7.67 12.80
C SER A 308 -12.82 -6.90 13.32
N GLY A 309 -11.69 -7.58 13.56
CA GLY A 309 -10.45 -6.92 13.95
C GLY A 309 -9.57 -6.56 12.75
N GLU A 310 -8.65 -5.62 12.97
CA GLU A 310 -7.68 -5.17 11.98
C GLU A 310 -6.67 -6.30 11.67
N VAL A 311 -6.89 -7.04 10.59
CA VAL A 311 -5.95 -8.03 10.04
C VAL A 311 -5.43 -7.51 8.71
N ALA A 312 -4.12 -7.62 8.50
CA ALA A 312 -3.51 -7.37 7.20
C ALA A 312 -2.56 -8.50 6.82
N LEU A 313 -2.70 -9.00 5.60
CA LEU A 313 -1.84 -9.96 4.95
C LEU A 313 -1.10 -9.27 3.80
N THR A 314 0.21 -9.47 3.75
CA THR A 314 1.04 -9.27 2.56
C THR A 314 1.87 -10.53 2.34
N ALA A 315 1.79 -11.10 1.16
CA ALA A 315 2.60 -12.26 0.78
C ALA A 315 3.02 -12.13 -0.67
N GLY A 316 4.22 -12.57 -0.99
CA GLY A 316 4.71 -12.48 -2.35
C GLY A 316 6.02 -13.20 -2.54
N GLY A 317 6.36 -13.45 -3.80
CA GLY A 317 7.62 -14.06 -4.18
C GLY A 317 7.99 -13.71 -5.60
N GLY A 318 9.29 -13.76 -5.88
CA GLY A 318 9.85 -13.34 -7.16
C GLY A 318 11.12 -14.10 -7.50
N ARG A 319 11.30 -14.35 -8.79
CA ARG A 319 12.55 -14.82 -9.38
C ARG A 319 13.32 -13.61 -9.89
N ARG A 320 14.22 -13.10 -9.04
CA ARG A 320 14.98 -11.88 -9.32
C ARG A 320 16.38 -12.19 -9.82
N GLY A 321 16.93 -11.29 -10.63
CA GLY A 321 18.32 -11.36 -11.08
C GLY A 321 19.29 -10.90 -9.99
N LEU A 322 20.50 -11.46 -9.96
CA LEU A 322 21.58 -11.01 -9.09
C LEU A 322 22.49 -10.03 -9.87
N PRO A 323 22.50 -8.73 -9.58
CA PRO A 323 23.21 -7.71 -10.37
C PRO A 323 24.72 -7.95 -10.51
N LEU A 324 25.36 -8.62 -9.54
CA LEU A 324 26.80 -8.92 -9.58
C LEU A 324 27.14 -10.21 -10.35
N LEU A 325 26.15 -11.03 -10.70
CA LEU A 325 26.33 -12.32 -11.34
C LEU A 325 25.43 -12.40 -12.57
N LYS A 326 26.03 -12.18 -13.74
CA LYS A 326 25.33 -12.24 -15.03
C LYS A 326 24.56 -13.56 -15.16
N ASP A 327 23.34 -13.48 -15.66
CA ASP A 327 22.45 -14.63 -15.93
C ASP A 327 22.17 -15.52 -14.70
N THR A 328 22.37 -15.01 -13.50
CA THR A 328 22.09 -15.72 -12.25
C THR A 328 20.82 -15.17 -11.59
N PHE A 329 19.95 -16.08 -11.16
CA PHE A 329 18.66 -15.75 -10.56
C PHE A 329 18.48 -16.48 -9.24
N GLU A 330 17.73 -15.87 -8.34
CA GLU A 330 17.28 -16.50 -7.10
C GLU A 330 15.78 -16.34 -6.91
N ASP A 331 15.19 -17.36 -6.29
CA ASP A 331 13.80 -17.33 -5.87
C ASP A 331 13.73 -16.82 -4.43
N VAL A 332 12.98 -15.75 -4.23
CA VAL A 332 12.71 -15.16 -2.91
C VAL A 332 11.21 -15.13 -2.65
N ALA A 333 10.83 -15.25 -1.38
CA ALA A 333 9.44 -15.13 -0.97
C ALA A 333 9.34 -14.67 0.48
N LEU A 334 8.23 -14.04 0.83
CA LEU A 334 7.87 -13.70 2.20
C LEU A 334 6.37 -13.83 2.42
N VAL A 335 5.99 -14.01 3.69
CA VAL A 335 4.62 -13.84 4.18
C VAL A 335 4.68 -12.96 5.41
N ALA A 336 3.77 -12.01 5.52
CA ALA A 336 3.61 -11.15 6.67
C ALA A 336 2.13 -11.06 7.06
N VAL A 337 1.85 -11.24 8.35
CA VAL A 337 0.51 -11.07 8.92
C VAL A 337 0.59 -10.06 10.05
N HIS A 338 -0.26 -9.04 10.01
CA HIS A 338 -0.54 -8.17 11.14
C HIS A 338 -1.85 -8.61 11.79
N PHE A 339 -1.81 -8.85 13.10
CA PHE A 339 -2.96 -9.32 13.86
C PHE A 339 -2.82 -8.91 15.33
N GLU A 340 -3.89 -8.32 15.91
CA GLU A 340 -3.92 -7.82 17.29
C GLU A 340 -2.73 -6.90 17.65
N GLY A 341 -2.34 -6.02 16.72
CA GLY A 341 -1.21 -5.11 16.93
C GLY A 341 0.17 -5.74 16.77
N LYS A 342 0.27 -7.05 16.52
CA LYS A 342 1.53 -7.78 16.35
C LYS A 342 1.86 -8.01 14.88
N PHE A 343 3.16 -8.01 14.59
CA PHE A 343 3.71 -8.33 13.28
C PHE A 343 4.33 -9.73 13.27
N TYR A 344 3.81 -10.60 12.39
CA TYR A 344 4.29 -11.96 12.17
C TYR A 344 4.96 -12.04 10.81
N GLU A 345 6.29 -11.97 10.78
CA GLU A 345 7.08 -12.04 9.55
C GLU A 345 7.63 -13.45 9.32
N PHE A 346 7.46 -13.94 8.09
CA PHE A 346 7.97 -15.22 7.64
C PHE A 346 8.86 -15.00 6.42
N VAL A 347 10.16 -15.08 6.66
CA VAL A 347 11.21 -14.80 5.68
C VAL A 347 12.26 -15.90 5.66
N PRO A 348 12.98 -16.11 4.54
CA PRO A 348 13.86 -17.28 4.36
C PRO A 348 15.07 -17.34 5.31
N TRP A 349 15.46 -16.22 5.94
CA TRP A 349 16.53 -16.21 6.95
C TRP A 349 16.03 -16.63 8.34
N GLU A 350 14.80 -16.27 8.72
CA GLU A 350 14.20 -16.70 10.00
C GLU A 350 13.66 -18.13 9.96
N GLY A 351 13.27 -18.59 8.78
CA GLY A 351 12.70 -19.92 8.64
C GLY A 351 12.63 -20.42 7.21
N LYS A 352 11.45 -20.90 6.82
CA LYS A 352 11.22 -21.56 5.54
C LYS A 352 9.92 -21.03 4.95
N VAL A 353 9.95 -20.73 3.65
CA VAL A 353 8.79 -20.29 2.88
C VAL A 353 8.66 -21.22 1.68
N GLU A 354 7.47 -21.80 1.48
CA GLU A 354 7.12 -22.64 0.33
C GLU A 354 5.89 -22.07 -0.36
N TRP A 355 5.85 -22.23 -1.67
CA TRP A 355 4.73 -21.80 -2.49
C TRP A 355 4.44 -22.81 -3.61
N ASP A 356 3.19 -22.81 -4.03
CA ASP A 356 2.68 -23.51 -5.20
C ASP A 356 1.63 -22.61 -5.87
N ILE A 357 2.04 -21.98 -6.96
CA ILE A 357 1.24 -20.98 -7.68
C ILE A 357 0.90 -21.53 -9.06
N ALA A 358 -0.38 -21.64 -9.38
CA ALA A 358 -0.82 -22.04 -10.70
C ALA A 358 -0.45 -20.96 -11.75
N PRO A 359 -0.50 -21.28 -13.05
CA PRO A 359 -0.48 -20.28 -14.12
C PRO A 359 -1.32 -19.02 -13.87
N TRP A 360 -2.50 -19.25 -13.32
CA TRP A 360 -3.47 -18.25 -12.86
C TRP A 360 -4.52 -18.97 -12.00
N GLY A 361 -5.22 -18.24 -11.12
CA GLY A 361 -6.41 -18.72 -10.42
C GLY A 361 -6.17 -19.50 -9.13
N SER A 362 -4.94 -19.87 -8.77
CA SER A 362 -4.64 -20.53 -7.49
C SER A 362 -3.27 -20.15 -6.93
N TRP A 363 -3.23 -19.72 -5.67
CA TRP A 363 -2.04 -19.39 -4.91
C TRP A 363 -2.05 -20.17 -3.60
N LYS A 364 -0.98 -20.92 -3.33
CA LYS A 364 -0.80 -21.59 -2.04
C LYS A 364 0.56 -21.23 -1.48
N MET A 365 0.60 -20.89 -0.20
CA MET A 365 1.85 -20.68 0.52
C MET A 365 1.80 -21.34 1.89
N THR A 366 2.94 -21.84 2.33
CA THR A 366 3.16 -22.26 3.71
C THR A 366 4.49 -21.69 4.17
N ALA A 367 4.50 -21.04 5.33
CA ALA A 367 5.72 -20.49 5.88
C ALA A 367 5.81 -20.76 7.39
N GLN A 368 7.03 -20.99 7.87
CA GLN A 368 7.28 -21.33 9.27
C GLN A 368 8.53 -20.63 9.79
N THR A 369 8.46 -20.16 11.03
CA THR A 369 9.62 -19.77 11.86
C THR A 369 9.83 -20.83 12.94
N LYS A 370 10.73 -20.59 13.91
CA LYS A 370 10.86 -21.47 15.07
C LYS A 370 9.58 -21.53 15.92
N THR A 371 8.82 -20.43 15.97
CA THR A 371 7.74 -20.23 16.93
C THR A 371 6.36 -20.16 16.28
N HIS A 372 6.26 -19.93 14.97
CA HIS A 372 4.99 -19.75 14.29
C HIS A 372 4.95 -20.46 12.93
N GLU A 373 3.75 -20.76 12.46
CA GLU A 373 3.48 -21.28 11.12
C GLU A 373 2.27 -20.57 10.53
N VAL A 374 2.29 -20.30 9.22
CA VAL A 374 1.20 -19.70 8.47
C VAL A 374 0.93 -20.51 7.21
N LYS A 375 -0.35 -20.67 6.89
CA LYS A 375 -0.82 -21.30 5.65
C LYS A 375 -1.81 -20.38 4.95
N LEU A 376 -1.60 -20.21 3.65
CA LEU A 376 -2.44 -19.41 2.77
C LEU A 376 -2.93 -20.29 1.62
N GLU A 377 -4.23 -20.26 1.37
CA GLU A 377 -4.85 -20.85 0.19
C GLU A 377 -5.76 -19.80 -0.41
N ALA A 378 -5.45 -19.34 -1.62
CA ALA A 378 -6.22 -18.33 -2.31
C ALA A 378 -6.50 -18.72 -3.76
N SER A 379 -7.62 -18.23 -4.30
CA SER A 379 -8.05 -18.51 -5.66
C SER A 379 -8.93 -17.40 -6.21
N THR A 380 -8.92 -17.24 -7.54
CA THR A 380 -9.89 -16.41 -8.26
C THR A 380 -10.38 -17.17 -9.48
N ASP A 381 -11.64 -16.94 -9.84
CA ASP A 381 -12.26 -17.44 -11.06
C ASP A 381 -12.36 -16.33 -12.13
N THR A 382 -11.96 -15.09 -11.81
CA THR A 382 -11.94 -13.99 -12.79
C THR A 382 -10.68 -14.10 -13.66
N PRO A 383 -10.71 -13.57 -14.90
CA PRO A 383 -9.51 -13.51 -15.73
C PRO A 383 -8.47 -12.51 -15.22
N GLY A 384 -8.83 -11.66 -14.25
CA GLY A 384 -8.03 -10.52 -13.80
C GLY A 384 -7.97 -9.38 -14.83
N CYS A 385 -7.28 -8.32 -14.44
CA CYS A 385 -6.97 -7.15 -15.26
C CYS A 385 -5.47 -7.14 -15.58
N LEU A 386 -5.14 -6.95 -16.85
CA LEU A 386 -3.76 -6.81 -17.30
C LEU A 386 -3.28 -5.37 -17.05
N LEU A 387 -2.19 -5.22 -16.30
CA LEU A 387 -1.55 -3.98 -15.90
C LEU A 387 -0.15 -3.89 -16.49
N ARG A 388 0.37 -2.67 -16.66
CA ARG A 388 1.77 -2.48 -17.06
C ARG A 388 2.69 -2.51 -15.83
N ALA A 389 3.84 -3.15 -16.01
CA ALA A 389 4.90 -3.23 -15.01
C ALA A 389 6.27 -2.89 -15.64
N PRO A 390 7.26 -2.45 -14.85
CA PRO A 390 8.59 -2.13 -15.33
C PRO A 390 9.35 -3.37 -15.79
N THR A 391 9.86 -3.35 -17.01
CA THR A 391 10.75 -4.41 -17.55
C THR A 391 12.09 -3.81 -17.93
N VAL A 392 13.03 -4.67 -18.33
CA VAL A 392 14.28 -4.21 -18.96
C VAL A 392 14.05 -3.58 -20.35
N GLU A 393 12.87 -3.77 -20.95
CA GLU A 393 12.49 -3.23 -22.26
C GLU A 393 11.47 -2.08 -22.17
N GLY A 394 11.28 -1.51 -20.98
CA GLY A 394 10.29 -0.48 -20.71
C GLY A 394 9.06 -0.96 -19.96
N PHE A 395 8.10 -0.07 -19.79
CA PHE A 395 6.82 -0.38 -19.15
C PHE A 395 5.89 -1.20 -20.06
N LYS A 396 5.62 -2.46 -19.72
CA LYS A 396 4.91 -3.43 -20.58
C LYS A 396 3.74 -4.10 -19.86
N PRO A 397 2.65 -4.47 -20.56
CA PRO A 397 1.50 -5.16 -19.97
C PRO A 397 1.83 -6.63 -19.70
N ILE A 398 2.44 -6.90 -18.54
CA ILE A 398 2.99 -8.20 -18.13
C ILE A 398 2.63 -8.59 -16.69
N CYS A 399 1.62 -7.93 -16.12
CA CYS A 399 1.14 -8.14 -14.77
C CYS A 399 -0.36 -8.36 -14.81
N THR A 400 -0.85 -9.48 -14.30
CA THR A 400 -2.29 -9.73 -14.17
C THR A 400 -2.65 -9.66 -12.69
N ASP A 401 -3.56 -8.76 -12.33
CA ASP A 401 -4.05 -8.52 -10.96
C ASP A 401 -5.57 -8.75 -10.90
N SER A 402 -6.08 -9.17 -9.75
CA SER A 402 -7.50 -9.34 -9.47
C SER A 402 -7.79 -8.98 -8.03
N PHE A 403 -8.88 -8.23 -7.78
CA PHE A 403 -9.38 -7.97 -6.43
C PHE A 403 -10.42 -8.99 -5.97
N ALA A 404 -10.87 -9.86 -6.88
CA ALA A 404 -11.92 -10.85 -6.65
C ALA A 404 -11.35 -12.20 -6.16
N GLY A 405 -10.36 -12.16 -5.27
CA GLY A 405 -9.74 -13.35 -4.70
C GLY A 405 -10.46 -13.85 -3.45
N ASN A 406 -10.71 -15.15 -3.41
CA ASN A 406 -11.02 -15.87 -2.18
C ASN A 406 -9.71 -16.23 -1.47
N LEU A 407 -9.67 -16.10 -0.15
CA LEU A 407 -8.51 -16.43 0.67
C LEU A 407 -8.96 -17.19 1.93
N LYS A 408 -8.21 -18.22 2.27
CA LYS A 408 -8.14 -18.81 3.60
C LYS A 408 -6.76 -18.56 4.19
N LEU A 409 -6.72 -17.87 5.33
CA LEU A 409 -5.52 -17.60 6.11
C LEU A 409 -5.61 -18.35 7.43
N GLN A 410 -4.54 -19.06 7.77
CA GLN A 410 -4.40 -19.74 9.05
C GLN A 410 -3.02 -19.48 9.65
N LEU A 411 -2.97 -19.12 10.93
CA LEU A 411 -1.76 -18.79 11.67
C LEU A 411 -1.75 -19.55 13.01
N TRP A 412 -0.62 -20.16 13.34
CA TRP A 412 -0.44 -20.94 14.56
C TRP A 412 0.84 -20.54 15.30
N GLU A 413 0.80 -20.70 16.63
CA GLU A 413 2.01 -20.93 17.42
C GLU A 413 2.49 -22.37 17.22
N ARG A 414 3.81 -22.59 17.23
CA ARG A 414 4.44 -23.90 17.14
C ARG A 414 4.90 -24.35 18.52
N ASN A 415 4.72 -25.63 18.80
CA ASN A 415 5.26 -26.26 19.99
C ASN A 415 6.78 -26.39 19.91
N ALA A 416 7.45 -26.59 21.06
CA ALA A 416 8.91 -26.76 21.12
C ALA A 416 9.44 -27.94 20.29
N ASN A 417 8.61 -28.96 20.05
CA ASN A 417 8.93 -30.12 19.20
C ASN A 417 8.71 -29.85 17.69
N GLY A 418 8.26 -28.65 17.32
CA GLY A 418 8.00 -28.23 15.95
C GLY A 418 6.63 -28.61 15.39
N SER A 419 5.74 -29.25 16.16
CA SER A 419 4.36 -29.47 15.73
C SER A 419 3.53 -28.19 15.81
N LEU A 420 2.41 -28.14 15.07
CA LEU A 420 1.40 -27.09 15.27
C LEU A 420 0.90 -27.13 16.72
N GLY A 421 0.81 -25.95 17.32
CA GLY A 421 0.30 -25.70 18.66
C GLY A 421 -1.02 -24.93 18.61
N LYS A 422 -1.07 -23.81 19.33
CA LYS A 422 -2.27 -22.97 19.45
C LYS A 422 -2.60 -22.28 18.12
N VAL A 423 -3.85 -22.34 17.68
CA VAL A 423 -4.37 -21.50 16.59
C VAL A 423 -4.43 -20.05 17.07
N LEU A 424 -3.76 -19.15 16.35
CA LEU A 424 -3.81 -17.72 16.61
C LEU A 424 -4.88 -17.03 15.78
N LEU A 425 -4.97 -17.37 14.49
CA LEU A 425 -5.92 -16.77 13.56
C LEU A 425 -6.35 -17.81 12.53
N GLU A 426 -7.65 -17.88 12.26
CA GLU A 426 -8.23 -18.51 11.09
C GLU A 426 -9.24 -17.53 10.52
N ALA A 427 -9.01 -17.07 9.30
CA ALA A 427 -9.82 -16.03 8.67
C ALA A 427 -10.02 -16.33 7.19
N THR A 428 -11.18 -15.93 6.67
CA THR A 428 -11.49 -16.01 5.25
C THR A 428 -11.79 -14.63 4.67
N SER A 429 -11.59 -14.48 3.36
CA SER A 429 -11.90 -13.26 2.63
C SER A 429 -12.39 -13.61 1.23
N SER A 430 -13.31 -12.78 0.71
CA SER A 430 -13.74 -12.76 -0.68
C SER A 430 -13.25 -11.53 -1.45
N MET A 431 -12.26 -10.80 -0.91
CA MET A 431 -11.69 -9.57 -1.47
C MET A 431 -10.14 -9.54 -1.40
N CYS A 432 -9.51 -10.71 -1.45
CA CYS A 432 -8.05 -10.80 -1.53
C CYS A 432 -7.58 -10.31 -2.91
N ALA A 433 -6.58 -9.44 -2.95
CA ALA A 433 -5.92 -9.08 -4.18
C ALA A 433 -4.88 -10.16 -4.55
N LEU A 434 -4.88 -10.60 -5.80
CA LEU A 434 -4.11 -11.73 -6.30
C LEU A 434 -3.44 -11.36 -7.61
N GLU A 435 -2.12 -11.52 -7.66
CA GLU A 435 -1.31 -11.09 -8.80
C GLU A 435 -0.33 -12.19 -9.24
N THR A 436 -0.13 -12.26 -10.55
CA THR A 436 1.04 -12.89 -11.18
C THR A 436 1.62 -11.97 -12.25
N GLY A 437 2.94 -11.95 -12.39
CA GLY A 437 3.54 -11.25 -13.50
C GLY A 437 4.84 -11.84 -14.03
N GLY A 438 5.42 -11.16 -15.00
CA GLY A 438 6.60 -11.58 -15.76
C GLY A 438 6.27 -12.06 -17.17
N SER A 439 4.99 -12.11 -17.54
CA SER A 439 4.49 -12.49 -18.86
C SER A 439 3.16 -11.80 -19.13
N ARG A 440 2.89 -11.48 -20.39
CA ARG A 440 1.56 -11.01 -20.83
C ARG A 440 0.50 -12.10 -20.74
N ASP A 441 0.89 -13.32 -21.13
CA ASP A 441 0.01 -14.49 -21.08
C ASP A 441 0.20 -15.23 -19.74
N PRO A 442 -0.84 -15.95 -19.25
CA PRO A 442 -0.70 -16.84 -18.10
C PRO A 442 0.51 -17.76 -18.25
N TRP A 443 1.15 -18.10 -17.14
CA TRP A 443 2.34 -18.95 -17.21
C TRP A 443 2.01 -20.32 -17.81
N LYS A 444 2.98 -20.96 -18.46
CA LYS A 444 2.74 -22.29 -19.05
C LYS A 444 2.55 -23.37 -17.99
N GLU A 445 3.21 -23.22 -16.85
CA GLU A 445 3.30 -24.21 -15.80
C GLU A 445 3.20 -23.55 -14.43
N SER A 446 2.69 -24.30 -13.46
CA SER A 446 2.70 -23.91 -12.06
C SER A 446 4.13 -23.67 -11.59
N TRP A 447 4.28 -22.70 -10.70
CA TRP A 447 5.54 -22.41 -10.04
C TRP A 447 5.48 -22.91 -8.60
N THR A 448 6.11 -24.05 -8.36
CA THR A 448 6.37 -24.54 -7.02
C THR A 448 7.80 -24.18 -6.62
N GLY A 449 7.97 -23.67 -5.41
CA GLY A 449 9.30 -23.29 -4.93
C GLY A 449 9.41 -23.30 -3.42
N LYS A 450 10.66 -23.20 -2.97
CA LYS A 450 11.04 -23.20 -1.56
C LYS A 450 12.21 -22.27 -1.37
N ALA A 451 12.04 -21.27 -0.52
CA ALA A 451 13.09 -20.38 -0.10
C ALA A 451 13.55 -20.72 1.33
N THR A 452 14.85 -21.01 1.45
CA THR A 452 15.58 -21.11 2.72
C THR A 452 16.95 -20.50 2.53
N MET A 453 17.36 -19.57 3.40
CA MET A 453 18.65 -18.93 3.24
C MET A 453 19.79 -19.80 3.80
N ARG A 454 20.84 -20.00 2.98
CA ARG A 454 22.05 -20.75 3.36
C ARG A 454 23.02 -19.87 4.16
N GLN A 455 23.89 -20.50 4.94
CA GLN A 455 25.02 -19.83 5.58
C GLN A 455 26.09 -19.46 4.53
N PRO A 456 26.85 -18.35 4.69
CA PRO A 456 26.85 -17.41 5.82
C PRO A 456 25.82 -16.27 5.72
N LEU A 457 25.13 -16.12 4.58
CA LEU A 457 24.22 -14.99 4.30
C LEU A 457 23.09 -14.87 5.34
N LYS A 458 22.59 -16.01 5.81
CA LYS A 458 21.61 -16.09 6.91
C LYS A 458 22.09 -15.39 8.18
N THR A 459 23.33 -15.66 8.63
CA THR A 459 23.86 -15.03 9.86
C THR A 459 24.04 -13.53 9.66
N LEU A 460 24.47 -13.10 8.48
CA LEU A 460 24.68 -11.69 8.15
C LEU A 460 23.36 -10.88 8.22
N LEU A 461 22.26 -11.44 7.72
CA LEU A 461 20.93 -10.81 7.78
C LEU A 461 20.34 -10.74 9.19
N GLN A 462 20.69 -11.70 10.05
CA GLN A 462 20.23 -11.74 11.44
C GLN A 462 21.02 -10.81 12.36
N LEU A 463 22.13 -10.24 11.90
CA LEU A 463 22.83 -9.22 12.68
C LEU A 463 21.93 -8.00 12.84
N PRO A 464 21.79 -7.45 14.06
CA PRO A 464 20.98 -6.27 14.35
C PRO A 464 21.71 -4.99 13.87
N ILE A 465 22.08 -4.96 12.60
CA ILE A 465 22.74 -3.82 11.98
C ILE A 465 21.65 -2.78 11.70
N ASN A 466 21.78 -1.62 12.35
CA ASN A 466 20.97 -0.46 11.98
C ASN A 466 21.53 0.11 10.67
N PRO A 467 20.78 0.10 9.55
CA PRO A 467 21.24 0.63 8.27
C PRO A 467 21.79 2.06 8.40
N GLU A 468 21.13 2.91 9.19
CA GLU A 468 21.58 4.29 9.42
C GLU A 468 22.98 4.38 10.07
N LYS A 469 23.29 3.47 11.01
CA LYS A 469 24.60 3.43 11.65
C LYS A 469 25.67 2.88 10.71
N PHE A 470 25.31 1.93 9.86
CA PHE A 470 26.20 1.38 8.84
C PHE A 470 26.61 2.47 7.83
N TYR A 471 25.65 3.26 7.33
CA TYR A 471 25.94 4.36 6.41
C TYR A 471 26.73 5.50 7.02
N ASN A 472 26.54 5.79 8.31
CA ASN A 472 27.40 6.75 9.01
C ASN A 472 28.86 6.29 9.09
N TRP A 473 29.13 4.99 8.99
CA TRP A 473 30.48 4.42 8.96
C TRP A 473 31.08 4.40 7.54
N VAL A 474 30.24 4.44 6.50
CA VAL A 474 30.64 4.49 5.09
C VAL A 474 29.79 5.53 4.32
N PRO A 475 30.09 6.84 4.46
CA PRO A 475 29.21 7.92 4.03
C PRO A 475 28.87 7.92 2.53
N GLY A 476 29.78 7.44 1.67
CA GLY A 476 29.58 7.35 0.22
C GLY A 476 28.64 6.24 -0.24
N PHE A 477 28.15 5.39 0.67
CA PHE A 477 27.25 4.28 0.36
C PHE A 477 25.79 4.55 0.76
N LYS A 478 25.48 5.69 1.41
CA LYS A 478 24.11 6.04 1.82
C LYS A 478 23.26 6.27 0.56
N PRO A 479 22.29 5.40 0.24
CA PRO A 479 21.42 5.64 -0.90
C PRO A 479 20.57 6.89 -0.66
N PRO A 480 20.18 7.64 -1.70
CA PRO A 480 19.13 8.65 -1.57
C PRO A 480 17.85 8.00 -1.03
N GLY A 481 17.11 8.70 -0.16
CA GLY A 481 15.91 8.14 0.48
C GLY A 481 16.09 7.66 1.93
N PHE A 482 17.30 7.75 2.48
CA PHE A 482 17.67 7.36 3.85
C PHE A 482 17.77 8.48 4.88
#